data_AF-A0A8J7HZX2-F1
#
_entry.id   AF-A0A8J7HZX2-F1
#
_cell.length_a   1.000
_cell.length_b   1.000
_cell.length_c   1.000
_cell.angle_alpha   90.00
_cell.angle_beta   90.00
_cell.angle_gamma   90.00
#
_symmetry.space_group_name_H-M   'P 1'
#
loop_
_entity.id
_entity.type
_entity.pdbx_description
1 polymer ?
#
loop_
_entity_poly.entity_id
_entity_poly.type
_entity_poly.pdbx_seq_one_letter_code
_entity_poly.pdbx_strand_id
1 'polypeptide(L)'
;MSALLTCTQQPWTVTYSKIIDVRSLSEFTEYRIAYPINVSVLNDAERAKGGTLYKQVPAFTKQKLDTTLVSKNISQHLSQYFAANDLSVK
;
A
#
# COMPACT_ATOMS: atom_id res chain seq x y z
N MET A 1 -13.44 -0.13 -20.15
CA MET A 1 -14.37 -0.68 -19.13
C MET A 1 -13.78 -0.33 -17.77
N SER A 2 -14.46 0.48 -16.97
CA SER A 2 -13.97 0.83 -15.63
C SER A 2 -14.09 -0.42 -14.74
N ALA A 3 -12.98 -0.97 -14.28
CA ALA A 3 -13.02 -2.07 -13.33
C ALA A 3 -13.65 -1.56 -12.03
N LEU A 4 -14.79 -2.13 -11.64
CA LEU A 4 -15.40 -1.82 -10.36
C LEU A 4 -14.45 -2.27 -9.25
N LEU A 5 -14.08 -1.33 -8.37
CA LEU A 5 -13.33 -1.64 -7.16
C LEU A 5 -14.12 -2.65 -6.33
N THR A 6 -13.54 -3.83 -6.14
CA THR A 6 -14.17 -4.92 -5.40
C THR A 6 -13.34 -5.21 -4.16
N CYS A 7 -13.94 -5.03 -2.98
CA CYS A 7 -13.36 -5.45 -1.71
C CYS A 7 -13.90 -6.84 -1.37
N THR A 8 -13.03 -7.83 -1.17
CA THR A 8 -13.41 -9.21 -0.83
C THR A 8 -12.79 -9.64 0.49
N GLN A 9 -13.56 -10.38 1.29
CA GLN A 9 -13.07 -11.06 2.50
C GLN A 9 -12.51 -12.45 2.19
N GLN A 10 -12.71 -12.94 0.96
CA GLN A 10 -12.25 -14.26 0.54
C GLN A 10 -11.37 -14.16 -0.72
N PRO A 11 -10.19 -13.52 -0.63
CA PRO A 11 -9.30 -13.37 -1.79
C PRO A 11 -8.75 -14.72 -2.31
N TRP A 12 -8.79 -15.78 -1.51
CA TRP A 12 -8.31 -17.12 -1.90
C TRP A 12 -9.24 -17.86 -2.86
N THR A 13 -10.49 -17.40 -3.08
CA THR A 13 -11.43 -18.05 -4.00
C THR A 13 -11.20 -17.68 -5.46
N VAL A 14 -10.31 -16.72 -5.72
CA VAL A 14 -9.99 -16.20 -7.05
C VAL A 14 -8.48 -16.28 -7.28
N THR A 15 -8.08 -16.56 -8.52
CA THR A 15 -6.67 -16.51 -8.91
C THR A 15 -6.34 -15.11 -9.43
N TYR A 16 -5.27 -14.52 -8.90
CA TYR A 16 -4.77 -13.22 -9.35
C TYR A 16 -3.43 -13.37 -10.07
N SER A 17 -3.25 -12.65 -11.17
CA SER A 17 -1.97 -12.64 -11.89
C SER A 17 -0.85 -12.02 -11.06
N LYS A 18 -1.17 -11.02 -10.23
CA LYS A 18 -0.24 -10.35 -9.31
C LYS A 18 -0.96 -9.93 -8.05
N ILE A 19 -0.29 -10.07 -6.91
CA ILE A 19 -0.75 -9.57 -5.62
C ILE A 19 0.27 -8.58 -5.10
N ILE A 20 -0.17 -7.34 -4.87
CA ILE A 20 0.66 -6.25 -4.37
C ILE A 20 0.29 -6.01 -2.92
N ASP A 21 1.27 -6.18 -2.03
CA ASP A 21 1.15 -5.87 -0.63
C ASP A 21 1.73 -4.48 -0.35
N VAL A 22 0.89 -3.58 0.15
CA VAL A 22 1.25 -2.17 0.42
C VAL A 22 1.65 -1.90 1.87
N ARG A 23 1.62 -2.92 2.72
CA ARG A 23 1.97 -2.81 4.14
C ARG A 23 3.46 -2.53 4.32
N SER A 24 3.82 -2.08 5.52
CA SER A 24 5.22 -1.83 5.84
C SER A 24 6.03 -3.12 5.74
N LEU A 25 7.35 -2.99 5.56
CA LEU A 25 8.21 -4.16 5.35
C LEU A 25 8.18 -5.11 6.55
N SER A 26 8.09 -4.59 7.78
CA SER A 26 7.95 -5.42 8.98
C SER A 26 6.61 -6.17 9.00
N GLU A 27 5.48 -5.49 8.74
CA GLU A 27 4.16 -6.13 8.65
C GLU A 27 4.12 -7.23 7.58
N PHE A 28 4.78 -7.00 6.43
CA PHE A 28 4.90 -7.98 5.36
C PHE A 28 5.77 -9.18 5.74
N THR A 29 6.87 -8.95 6.46
CA THR A 29 7.79 -10.01 6.90
C THR A 29 7.14 -10.91 7.94
N GLU A 30 6.37 -10.34 8.85
CA GLU A 30 5.66 -11.07 9.91
C GLU A 30 4.49 -11.89 9.37
N TYR A 31 3.71 -11.32 8.46
CA TYR A 31 2.53 -11.99 7.92
C TYR A 31 2.40 -11.72 6.42
N ARG A 32 2.74 -12.71 5.59
CA ARG A 32 2.53 -12.66 4.14
C ARG A 32 1.71 -13.84 3.65
N ILE A 33 0.91 -13.57 2.64
CA ILE A 33 0.26 -14.59 1.83
C ILE A 33 1.27 -15.21 0.84
N ALA A 34 0.85 -16.22 0.08
CA ALA A 34 1.71 -16.85 -0.92
C ALA A 34 1.83 -15.99 -2.19
N TYR A 35 3.04 -15.89 -2.73
CA TYR A 35 3.38 -15.14 -3.96
C TYR A 35 3.09 -13.62 -4.01
N PRO A 36 3.17 -12.84 -2.92
CA PRO A 36 2.99 -11.40 -2.96
C PRO A 36 4.28 -10.67 -3.34
N ILE A 37 4.11 -9.52 -3.98
CA ILE A 37 5.14 -8.51 -4.17
C ILE A 37 4.87 -7.40 -3.14
N ASN A 38 5.87 -7.06 -2.33
CA ASN A 38 5.75 -5.95 -1.39
C ASN A 38 6.19 -4.64 -2.04
N VAL A 39 5.26 -3.67 -2.07
CA VAL A 39 5.47 -2.29 -2.50
C VAL A 39 4.96 -1.41 -1.37
N SER A 40 5.74 -1.33 -0.28
CA SER A 40 5.36 -0.61 0.93
C SER A 40 5.06 0.85 0.64
N VAL A 41 3.82 1.28 0.90
CA VAL A 41 3.45 2.68 0.75
C VAL A 41 4.01 3.52 1.90
N LEU A 42 4.09 2.95 3.11
CA LEU A 42 4.73 3.58 4.26
C LEU A 42 5.84 2.67 4.78
N ASN A 43 6.99 3.25 5.13
CA ASN A 43 8.02 2.52 5.87
C ASN A 43 7.62 2.32 7.33
N ASP A 44 8.32 1.45 8.06
CA ASP A 44 7.96 1.11 9.45
C ASP A 44 7.93 2.33 10.38
N ALA A 45 8.83 3.30 10.18
CA ALA A 45 8.86 4.52 10.97
C ALA A 45 7.67 5.45 10.66
N GLU A 46 7.31 5.59 9.39
CA GLU A 46 6.13 6.35 8.94
C GLU A 46 4.84 5.70 9.42
N ARG A 47 4.77 4.36 9.32
CA ARG A 47 3.65 3.55 9.78
C ARG A 47 3.44 3.67 11.29
N ALA A 48 4.53 3.66 12.07
CA ALA A 48 4.50 3.88 13.52
C ALA A 48 4.03 5.31 13.86
N LYS A 49 4.57 6.32 13.17
CA LYS A 49 4.18 7.73 13.37
C LYS A 49 2.69 7.96 13.12
N GLY A 50 2.13 7.42 12.03
CA GLY A 50 0.70 7.53 11.73
C GLY A 50 -0.20 6.92 12.81
N GLY A 51 0.26 5.83 13.44
CA GLY A 51 -0.42 5.18 14.57
C GLY A 51 -0.31 5.94 15.89
N THR A 52 0.83 6.58 16.18
CA THR A 52 1.04 7.34 17.43
C THR A 52 0.42 8.73 17.39
N LEU A 53 0.48 9.41 16.23
CA LEU A 53 -0.11 10.73 16.02
C LEU A 53 -1.65 10.72 16.14
N TYR A 54 -2.29 9.55 16.00
CA TYR A 54 -3.73 9.37 16.21
C TYR A 54 -4.24 9.90 17.55
N LYS A 55 -3.41 9.92 18.59
CA LYS A 55 -3.81 10.31 19.95
C LYS A 55 -3.48 11.77 20.31
N GLN A 56 -2.69 12.46 19.49
CA GLN A 56 -2.06 13.72 19.89
C GLN A 56 -2.53 14.94 19.12
N VAL A 57 -3.01 14.78 17.88
CA VAL A 57 -3.41 15.90 17.01
C VAL A 57 -4.85 15.77 16.52
N PRO A 58 -5.51 16.88 16.15
CA PRO A 58 -6.83 16.84 15.54
C PRO A 58 -6.88 15.94 14.31
N ALA A 59 -7.98 15.20 14.15
CA ALA A 59 -8.15 14.20 13.09
C ALA A 59 -7.93 14.75 11.68
N PHE A 60 -8.34 16.00 11.42
CA PHE A 60 -8.18 16.63 10.11
C PHE A 60 -6.71 16.93 9.78
N THR A 61 -5.94 17.45 10.74
CA THR A 61 -4.50 17.71 10.56
C THR A 61 -3.75 16.43 10.28
N LYS A 62 -4.11 15.36 11.00
CA LYS A 62 -3.58 14.02 10.75
C LYS A 62 -3.89 13.53 9.34
N GLN A 63 -5.15 13.59 8.94
CA GLN A 63 -5.58 13.11 7.63
C GLN A 63 -4.81 13.80 6.50
N LYS A 64 -4.56 15.11 6.64
CA LYS A 64 -3.70 15.85 5.69
C LYS A 64 -2.29 15.29 5.63
N LEU A 65 -1.63 15.13 6.79
CA LEU A 65 -0.26 14.61 6.86
C LEU A 65 -0.16 13.20 6.25
N ASP A 66 -1.06 12.31 6.64
CA ASP A 66 -1.10 10.93 6.13
C ASP A 66 -1.34 10.91 4.61
N THR A 67 -2.32 11.69 4.12
CA THR A 67 -2.64 11.76 2.69
C THR A 67 -1.47 12.31 1.87
N THR A 68 -0.78 13.35 2.37
CA THR A 68 0.40 13.91 1.71
C THR A 68 1.52 12.87 1.63
N LEU A 69 1.78 12.16 2.72
CA LEU A 69 2.84 11.16 2.78
C LEU A 69 2.56 9.97 1.87
N VAL A 70 1.34 9.42 1.95
CA VAL A 70 0.88 8.32 1.08
C VAL A 70 0.97 8.73 -0.39
N SER A 71 0.49 9.93 -0.75
CA SER A 71 0.52 10.40 -2.14
C SER A 71 1.95 10.55 -2.66
N LYS A 72 2.86 11.08 -1.84
CA LYS A 72 4.28 11.20 -2.19
C LYS A 72 4.89 9.83 -2.48
N ASN A 73 4.67 8.86 -1.60
CA ASN A 73 5.29 7.55 -1.71
C ASN A 73 4.69 6.75 -2.88
N ILE A 74 3.38 6.87 -3.14
CA ILE A 74 2.74 6.30 -4.33
C ILE A 74 3.35 6.89 -5.61
N SER A 75 3.51 8.22 -5.69
CA SER A 75 4.14 8.88 -6.84
C SER A 75 5.56 8.36 -7.10
N GLN A 76 6.33 8.14 -6.04
CA GLN A 76 7.66 7.53 -6.13
C GLN A 76 7.60 6.09 -6.68
N HIS A 77 6.69 5.27 -6.18
CA HIS A 77 6.52 3.90 -6.69
C HIS A 77 6.10 3.86 -8.16
N LEU A 78 5.22 4.76 -8.57
CA LEU A 78 4.80 4.88 -9.97
C LEU A 78 5.99 5.25 -10.87
N SER A 79 6.81 6.21 -10.45
CA SER A 79 7.97 6.67 -11.23
C SER A 79 9.17 5.73 -11.23
N GLN A 80 9.34 4.89 -10.19
CA GLN A 80 10.50 4.01 -10.05
C GLN A 80 10.15 2.55 -10.31
N TYR A 81 9.24 2.01 -9.51
CA TYR A 81 8.91 0.58 -9.53
C TYR A 81 8.08 0.21 -10.77
N PHE A 82 7.01 0.96 -11.04
CA PHE A 82 6.10 0.64 -12.15
C PHE A 82 6.52 1.22 -13.50
N ALA A 83 7.33 2.28 -13.53
CA ALA A 83 7.90 2.77 -14.78
C ALA A 83 8.95 1.81 -15.36
N ALA A 84 9.75 1.17 -14.50
CA ALA A 84 10.77 0.21 -14.92
C ALA A 84 10.18 -1.18 -15.20
N ASN A 85 9.15 -1.58 -14.45
CA ASN A 85 8.42 -2.81 -14.68
C ASN A 85 7.20 -2.47 -15.54
N ASP A 86 7.39 -2.40 -16.85
CA ASP A 86 6.29 -2.24 -17.80
C ASP A 86 5.26 -3.35 -17.56
N LEU A 87 4.21 -3.05 -16.78
CA LEU A 87 3.10 -3.96 -16.49
C LEU A 87 2.14 -3.98 -17.68
N SER A 88 2.68 -4.07 -18.89
CA SER A 88 1.93 -4.37 -20.08
C SER A 88 1.32 -5.76 -19.91
N VAL A 89 0.10 -5.79 -19.38
CA VAL A 89 -0.76 -6.96 -19.35
C VAL A 89 -0.97 -7.37 -20.80
N LYS A 90 -0.27 -8.41 -21.24
CA LYS A 90 -0.63 -9.21 -22.42
C LYS A 90 -1.74 -10.18 -22.04
#